data_AF-A0A3M0CTU2-F1
#
_entry.id   AF-A0A3M0CTU2-F1
#
_cell.length_a   1.000
_cell.length_b   1.000
_cell.length_c   1.000
_cell.angle_alpha   90.00
_cell.angle_beta   90.00
_cell.angle_gamma   90.00
#
_symmetry.space_group_name_H-M   'P 1'
#
loop_
_entity.id
_entity.type
_entity.pdbx_description
1 polymer ?
#
loop_
_entity_poly.entity_id
_entity_poly.type
_entity_poly.pdbx_seq_one_letter_code
_entity_poly.pdbx_strand_id
1 'polypeptide(L)'
;MPRRKVKPRPTSQKAASRQSPAQAPSAAAPAAQAGVGKKAAGSPAQRAAARRMRRRRQDGSGFLPLVTVLLGSIALFRWEVAALMAVGLLPTIVLGVTGRGRWQAERLQCVGFCNIAGVMPYAVLLWQRPSEMVNIFTDMIALAVMFSAAAFGYLLLYIGPWVSAIIIQALAQDKLKQINQQKQGLVEKWGNDVLGDL
;
A
#
# COMPACT_ATOMS: atom_id res chain seq x y z
N MET A 1 28.84 18.69 -52.51
CA MET A 1 27.41 18.73 -52.92
C MET A 1 26.51 18.61 -51.69
N PRO A 2 25.31 19.24 -51.67
CA PRO A 2 24.99 20.24 -50.65
C PRO A 2 23.79 19.93 -49.73
N ARG A 3 23.77 20.68 -48.61
CA ARG A 3 22.65 20.89 -47.69
C ARG A 3 21.40 21.43 -48.41
N ARG A 4 20.20 20.94 -48.06
CA ARG A 4 18.93 21.63 -48.34
C ARG A 4 18.24 22.05 -47.05
N LYS A 5 18.28 23.37 -46.78
CA LYS A 5 17.28 24.07 -45.98
C LYS A 5 16.00 24.23 -46.83
N VAL A 6 14.84 24.38 -46.19
CA VAL A 6 13.91 25.54 -46.30
C VAL A 6 12.50 25.15 -45.78
N LYS A 7 12.08 25.87 -44.72
CA LYS A 7 10.73 26.09 -44.15
C LYS A 7 10.01 27.15 -45.02
N PRO A 8 8.67 27.39 -45.09
CA PRO A 8 7.76 27.53 -43.94
C PRO A 8 6.24 27.24 -44.11
N ARG A 9 5.53 27.32 -42.97
CA ARG A 9 4.07 27.40 -42.77
C ARG A 9 3.58 28.86 -42.90
N PRO A 10 2.31 29.10 -43.29
CA PRO A 10 1.33 29.69 -42.35
C PRO A 10 -0.11 29.13 -42.53
N THR A 11 -0.83 28.69 -41.48
CA THR A 11 -1.91 29.41 -40.73
C THR A 11 -2.95 30.18 -41.56
N SER A 12 -4.21 29.71 -41.58
CA SER A 12 -5.35 30.39 -40.91
C SER A 12 -6.74 29.78 -41.21
N GLN A 13 -7.53 29.65 -40.13
CA GLN A 13 -8.96 29.98 -40.00
C GLN A 13 -10.06 29.30 -40.85
N LYS A 14 -10.93 28.53 -40.15
CA LYS A 14 -12.39 28.77 -39.97
C LYS A 14 -12.99 27.54 -39.22
N ALA A 15 -13.44 27.69 -37.98
CA ALA A 15 -14.81 28.04 -37.56
C ALA A 15 -15.85 26.99 -38.02
N ALA A 16 -16.32 26.14 -37.11
CA ALA A 16 -17.66 26.21 -36.50
C ALA A 16 -18.79 25.83 -37.51
N SER A 17 -19.44 24.68 -37.41
CA SER A 17 -20.55 24.34 -36.49
C SER A 17 -21.86 24.15 -37.28
N ARG A 18 -22.75 23.27 -36.78
CA ARG A 18 -24.20 23.20 -37.06
C ARG A 18 -24.60 22.53 -38.39
N GLN A 19 -25.13 21.31 -38.31
CA GLN A 19 -26.56 20.98 -38.20
C GLN A 19 -27.35 21.26 -39.49
N SER A 20 -27.95 20.21 -40.05
CA SER A 20 -29.34 20.33 -40.49
C SER A 20 -30.12 19.02 -40.32
N PRO A 21 -31.42 19.14 -40.01
CA PRO A 21 -32.32 18.06 -39.63
C PRO A 21 -33.12 17.56 -40.85
N ALA A 22 -33.60 16.32 -40.81
CA ALA A 22 -34.88 15.97 -41.42
C ALA A 22 -35.30 14.58 -40.93
N GLN A 23 -36.48 14.57 -40.31
CA GLN A 23 -37.20 13.43 -39.81
C GLN A 23 -37.76 12.55 -40.94
N ALA A 24 -38.16 11.34 -40.53
CA ALA A 24 -38.70 10.22 -41.29
C ALA A 24 -40.04 10.51 -42.02
N PRO A 25 -40.57 9.50 -42.72
CA PRO A 25 -41.69 8.78 -42.11
C PRO A 25 -41.55 7.25 -42.23
N SER A 26 -41.83 6.53 -41.15
CA SER A 26 -43.06 5.75 -40.92
C SER A 26 -43.03 4.35 -41.55
N ALA A 27 -42.78 3.35 -40.71
CA ALA A 27 -43.28 2.00 -40.92
C ALA A 27 -43.49 1.37 -39.54
N ALA A 28 -44.77 1.23 -39.17
CA ALA A 28 -45.21 0.46 -38.02
C ALA A 28 -45.08 -1.05 -38.31
N ALA A 29 -44.81 -1.79 -37.23
CA ALA A 29 -44.47 -3.21 -37.14
C ALA A 29 -45.56 -4.18 -37.66
N PRO A 30 -45.28 -5.50 -37.68
CA PRO A 30 -45.64 -6.27 -36.47
C PRO A 30 -44.65 -7.38 -36.05
N ALA A 31 -44.85 -7.75 -34.78
CA ALA A 31 -44.29 -8.82 -33.96
C ALA A 31 -43.67 -10.06 -34.64
N ALA A 32 -42.50 -10.47 -34.14
CA ALA A 32 -42.05 -11.85 -34.11
C ALA A 32 -41.26 -12.14 -32.82
N GLN A 33 -41.48 -13.33 -32.29
CA GLN A 33 -41.28 -13.74 -30.90
C GLN A 33 -39.85 -14.22 -30.59
N ALA A 34 -39.51 -14.11 -29.31
CA ALA A 34 -38.70 -15.05 -28.52
C ALA A 34 -37.43 -15.66 -29.18
N GLY A 35 -36.28 -15.01 -28.95
CA GLY A 35 -34.96 -15.63 -29.01
C GLY A 35 -34.29 -15.54 -27.64
N VAL A 36 -34.24 -16.65 -26.92
CA VAL A 36 -33.53 -16.83 -25.65
C VAL A 36 -32.06 -16.46 -25.83
N GLY A 37 -31.70 -15.25 -25.41
CA GLY A 37 -30.32 -14.79 -25.36
C GLY A 37 -29.54 -15.56 -24.30
N LYS A 38 -28.83 -16.61 -24.72
CA LYS A 38 -27.74 -17.24 -23.97
C LYS A 38 -26.82 -16.13 -23.44
N LYS A 39 -26.93 -15.80 -22.14
CA LYS A 39 -25.92 -15.01 -21.43
C LYS A 39 -24.60 -15.75 -21.58
N ALA A 40 -23.74 -15.22 -22.44
CA ALA A 40 -22.36 -15.68 -22.59
C ALA A 40 -21.72 -15.66 -21.20
N ALA A 41 -21.60 -16.84 -20.60
CA ALA A 41 -20.77 -17.05 -19.43
C ALA A 41 -19.35 -16.67 -19.86
N GLY A 42 -18.86 -15.53 -19.38
CA GLY A 42 -17.51 -15.06 -19.67
C GLY A 42 -16.50 -16.19 -19.51
N SER A 43 -15.58 -16.27 -20.45
CA SER A 43 -14.61 -17.36 -20.60
C SER A 43 -13.98 -17.73 -19.23
N PRO A 44 -13.69 -19.02 -18.95
CA PRO A 44 -13.06 -19.44 -17.69
C PRO A 44 -11.79 -18.63 -17.38
N ALA A 45 -11.06 -18.17 -18.40
CA ALA A 45 -9.93 -17.27 -18.28
C ALA A 45 -10.31 -15.86 -17.76
N GLN A 46 -11.42 -15.29 -18.22
CA GLN A 46 -11.92 -13.99 -17.76
C GLN A 46 -12.46 -14.07 -16.32
N ARG A 47 -13.11 -15.19 -15.96
CA ARG A 47 -13.54 -15.45 -14.58
C ARG A 47 -12.36 -15.67 -13.63
N ALA A 48 -11.31 -16.35 -14.09
CA ALA A 48 -10.07 -16.54 -13.34
C ALA A 48 -9.29 -15.22 -13.18
N ALA A 49 -9.22 -14.39 -14.23
CA ALA A 49 -8.60 -13.07 -14.20
C ALA A 49 -9.36 -12.11 -13.27
N ALA A 50 -10.69 -12.07 -13.35
CA ALA A 50 -11.54 -11.28 -12.46
C ALA A 50 -11.43 -11.76 -11.00
N ARG A 51 -11.35 -13.08 -10.75
CA ARG A 51 -11.11 -13.64 -9.41
C ARG A 51 -9.73 -13.28 -8.86
N ARG A 52 -8.67 -13.33 -9.68
CA ARG A 52 -7.32 -12.89 -9.29
C ARG A 52 -7.30 -11.40 -8.97
N MET A 53 -7.94 -10.59 -9.81
CA MET A 53 -8.02 -9.14 -9.60
C MET A 53 -8.84 -8.78 -8.35
N ARG A 54 -9.88 -9.57 -8.05
CA ARG A 54 -10.69 -9.43 -6.83
C ARG A 54 -9.92 -9.89 -5.58
N ARG A 55 -9.21 -11.02 -5.61
CA ARG A 55 -8.30 -11.46 -4.52
C ARG A 55 -7.24 -10.41 -4.22
N ARG A 56 -6.61 -9.85 -5.26
CA ARG A 56 -5.61 -8.78 -5.13
C ARG A 56 -6.16 -7.45 -4.59
N ARG A 57 -7.47 -7.24 -4.71
CA ARG A 57 -8.20 -6.13 -4.07
C ARG A 57 -8.67 -6.45 -2.64
N GLN A 58 -8.70 -7.74 -2.30
CA GLN A 58 -9.23 -8.25 -1.03
C GLN A 58 -8.12 -8.47 0.01
N ASP A 59 -6.86 -8.21 -0.33
CA ASP A 59 -5.74 -8.08 0.61
C ASP A 59 -5.84 -6.77 1.44
N GLY A 60 -7.06 -6.40 1.82
CA GLY A 60 -7.31 -5.40 2.84
C GLY A 60 -6.93 -6.00 4.19
N SER A 61 -6.05 -5.31 4.92
CA SER A 61 -5.39 -5.81 6.12
C SER A 61 -6.36 -6.49 7.09
N GLY A 62 -6.20 -7.81 7.30
CA GLY A 62 -6.91 -8.55 8.35
C GLY A 62 -6.62 -8.04 9.78
N PHE A 63 -5.68 -7.10 9.92
CA PHE A 63 -5.34 -6.42 11.16
C PHE A 63 -6.48 -5.57 11.71
N LEU A 64 -7.19 -4.80 10.87
CA LEU A 64 -8.25 -3.91 11.34
C LEU A 64 -9.45 -4.66 11.96
N PRO A 65 -10.04 -5.69 11.30
CA PRO A 65 -11.11 -6.47 11.93
C PRO A 65 -10.64 -7.21 13.19
N LEU A 66 -9.39 -7.69 13.21
CA LEU A 66 -8.81 -8.35 14.39
C LEU A 66 -8.73 -7.41 15.59
N VAL A 67 -8.22 -6.18 15.39
CA VAL A 67 -8.13 -5.16 16.45
C VAL A 67 -9.51 -4.77 16.95
N THR A 68 -10.51 -4.61 16.07
CA THR A 68 -11.88 -4.28 16.50
C THR A 68 -12.53 -5.39 17.31
N VAL A 69 -12.32 -6.66 16.94
CA VAL A 69 -12.84 -7.82 17.70
C VAL A 69 -12.15 -7.92 19.06
N LEU A 70 -10.83 -7.66 19.11
CA LEU A 70 -10.06 -7.65 20.34
C LEU A 70 -10.52 -6.54 21.30
N LEU A 71 -10.61 -5.29 20.81
CA LEU A 71 -11.12 -4.19 21.64
C LEU A 71 -12.56 -4.42 22.10
N GLY A 72 -13.42 -4.96 21.22
CA GLY A 72 -14.79 -5.32 21.58
C GLY A 72 -14.85 -6.37 22.69
N SER A 73 -14.01 -7.41 22.60
CA SER A 73 -13.91 -8.45 23.63
C SER A 73 -13.41 -7.89 24.96
N ILE A 74 -12.41 -7.00 24.94
CA ILE A 74 -11.88 -6.35 26.15
C ILE A 74 -12.93 -5.42 26.76
N ALA A 75 -13.70 -4.68 25.95
CA ALA A 75 -14.72 -3.76 26.43
C ALA A 75 -15.82 -4.46 27.23
N LEU A 76 -16.20 -5.67 26.82
CA LEU A 76 -17.18 -6.49 27.55
C LEU A 76 -16.66 -6.95 28.91
N PHE A 77 -15.36 -7.10 29.07
CA PHE A 77 -14.75 -7.57 30.33
C PHE A 77 -14.35 -6.41 31.25
N ARG A 78 -13.71 -5.38 30.71
CA ARG A 78 -13.21 -4.18 31.42
C ARG A 78 -13.28 -2.94 30.53
N TRP A 79 -14.34 -2.16 30.70
CA TRP A 79 -14.61 -0.99 29.85
C TRP A 79 -13.52 0.10 29.94
N GLU A 80 -12.92 0.31 31.11
CA GLU A 80 -11.88 1.33 31.34
C GLU A 80 -10.62 1.06 30.49
N VAL A 81 -10.18 -0.20 30.46
CA VAL A 81 -9.03 -0.64 29.65
C VAL A 81 -9.35 -0.50 28.17
N ALA A 82 -10.58 -0.82 27.77
CA ALA A 82 -11.00 -0.63 26.38
C ALA A 82 -11.07 0.85 26.00
N ALA A 83 -11.53 1.74 26.89
CA ALA A 83 -11.54 3.18 26.66
C ALA A 83 -10.12 3.74 26.51
N LEU A 84 -9.19 3.33 27.38
CA LEU A 84 -7.78 3.69 27.27
C LEU A 84 -7.16 3.19 25.96
N MET A 85 -7.43 1.94 25.59
CA MET A 85 -6.95 1.38 24.32
C MET A 85 -7.56 2.10 23.13
N ALA A 86 -8.85 2.47 23.16
CA ALA A 86 -9.48 3.19 22.06
C ALA A 86 -8.85 4.58 21.83
N VAL A 87 -8.53 5.29 22.92
CA VAL A 87 -7.87 6.60 22.84
C VAL A 87 -6.39 6.47 22.49
N GLY A 88 -5.66 5.55 23.11
CA GLY A 88 -4.25 5.32 22.80
C GLY A 88 -4.03 4.79 21.37
N LEU A 89 -4.96 4.00 20.85
CA LEU A 89 -4.92 3.49 19.47
C LEU A 89 -5.51 4.44 18.43
N LEU A 90 -5.92 5.67 18.78
CA LEU A 90 -6.37 6.67 17.80
C LEU A 90 -5.44 6.83 16.59
N PRO A 91 -4.10 6.96 16.74
CA PRO A 91 -3.20 7.13 15.61
C PRO A 91 -3.25 5.96 14.63
N THR A 92 -3.41 4.75 15.16
CA THR A 92 -3.51 3.52 14.35
C THR A 92 -4.88 3.38 13.68
N ILE A 93 -5.95 3.82 14.35
CA ILE A 93 -7.30 3.87 13.77
C ILE A 93 -7.33 4.89 12.62
N VAL A 94 -6.80 6.09 12.85
CA VAL A 94 -6.70 7.16 11.84
C VAL A 94 -5.90 6.69 10.64
N LEU A 95 -4.78 5.98 10.84
CA LEU A 95 -4.00 5.37 9.76
C LEU A 95 -4.78 4.28 9.02
N GLY A 96 -5.53 3.44 9.74
CA GLY A 96 -6.37 2.41 9.14
C GLY A 96 -7.46 2.98 8.23
N VAL A 97 -8.08 4.09 8.64
CA VAL A 97 -9.18 4.76 7.90
C VAL A 97 -8.67 5.63 6.75
N THR A 98 -7.58 6.37 6.98
CA THR A 98 -7.04 7.34 6.00
C THR A 98 -6.10 6.68 5.01
N GLY A 99 -5.43 5.61 5.43
CA GLY A 99 -4.43 4.89 4.66
C GLY A 99 -4.99 4.35 3.35
N ARG A 100 -4.32 4.71 2.25
CA ARG A 100 -4.57 4.16 0.91
C ARG A 100 -3.23 3.83 0.29
N GLY A 101 -3.13 2.67 -0.37
CA GLY A 101 -1.94 2.27 -1.10
C GLY A 101 -1.66 0.77 -1.02
N ARG A 102 -0.73 0.30 -1.86
CA ARG A 102 -0.34 -1.11 -1.93
C ARG A 102 0.34 -1.62 -0.65
N TRP A 103 0.97 -0.73 0.11
CA TRP A 103 1.74 -1.04 1.31
C TRP A 103 1.04 -0.61 2.60
N GLN A 104 -0.29 -0.48 2.55
CA GLN A 104 -1.06 0.01 3.70
C GLN A 104 -1.04 -1.01 4.86
N ALA A 105 -1.15 -2.30 4.55
CA ALA A 105 -1.28 -3.34 5.57
C ALA A 105 0.00 -3.45 6.42
N GLU A 106 1.15 -3.41 5.78
CA GLU A 106 2.48 -3.49 6.39
C GLU A 106 2.76 -2.24 7.24
N ARG A 107 2.40 -1.06 6.73
CA ARG A 107 2.46 0.21 7.47
C ARG A 107 1.59 0.16 8.72
N LEU A 108 0.36 -0.31 8.58
CA LEU A 108 -0.61 -0.41 9.67
C LEU A 108 -0.15 -1.41 10.73
N GLN A 109 0.44 -2.54 10.34
CA GLN A 109 1.00 -3.52 11.27
C GLN A 109 2.19 -2.95 12.04
N CYS A 110 3.14 -2.30 11.35
CA CYS A 110 4.32 -1.71 12.00
C CYS A 110 3.93 -0.64 13.02
N VAL A 111 3.13 0.36 12.60
CA VAL A 111 2.66 1.43 13.50
C VAL A 111 1.73 0.86 14.58
N GLY A 112 0.90 -0.12 14.21
CA GLY A 112 -0.01 -0.85 15.09
C GLY A 112 0.69 -1.46 16.28
N PHE A 113 1.70 -2.29 16.03
CA PHE A 113 2.44 -2.97 17.09
C PHE A 113 3.25 -2.00 17.95
N CYS A 114 3.90 -0.99 17.35
CA CYS A 114 4.60 0.03 18.11
C CYS A 114 3.66 0.81 19.04
N ASN A 115 2.48 1.21 18.53
CA ASN A 115 1.51 1.94 19.34
C ASN A 115 0.95 1.07 20.47
N ILE A 116 0.57 -0.18 20.18
CA ILE A 116 0.10 -1.13 21.21
C ILE A 116 1.16 -1.32 22.29
N ALA A 117 2.44 -1.43 21.92
CA ALA A 117 3.52 -1.56 22.89
C ALA A 117 3.64 -0.34 23.83
N GLY A 118 3.40 0.87 23.33
CA GLY A 118 3.38 2.10 24.14
C GLY A 118 2.18 2.21 25.07
N VAL A 119 1.03 1.66 24.67
CA VAL A 119 -0.22 1.71 25.46
C VAL A 119 -0.28 0.60 26.51
N MET A 120 0.38 -0.55 26.25
CA MET A 120 0.43 -1.71 27.13
C MET A 120 0.76 -1.42 28.61
N PRO A 121 1.82 -0.67 28.97
CA PRO A 121 2.14 -0.45 30.39
C PRO A 121 1.00 0.23 31.16
N TYR A 122 0.31 1.18 30.53
CA TYR A 122 -0.85 1.86 31.12
C TYR A 122 -2.09 0.97 31.14
N ALA A 123 -2.27 0.10 30.14
CA ALA A 123 -3.33 -0.90 30.15
C ALA A 123 -3.18 -1.89 31.32
N VAL A 124 -1.95 -2.33 31.62
CA VAL A 124 -1.65 -3.19 32.78
C VAL A 124 -1.87 -2.43 34.10
N LEU A 125 -1.45 -1.17 34.18
CA LEU A 125 -1.67 -0.35 35.37
C LEU A 125 -3.17 -0.19 35.66
N LEU A 126 -3.96 0.08 34.63
CA LEU A 126 -5.41 0.24 34.75
C LEU A 126 -6.14 -1.07 35.03
N TRP A 127 -5.59 -2.20 34.58
CA TRP A 127 -6.08 -3.52 34.94
C TRP A 127 -5.98 -3.76 36.45
N GLN A 128 -4.88 -3.31 37.08
CA GLN A 128 -4.66 -3.47 38.52
C GLN A 128 -5.36 -2.39 39.36
N ARG A 129 -5.41 -1.15 38.86
CA ARG A 129 -5.92 0.02 39.57
C ARG A 129 -6.93 0.80 38.70
N PRO A 130 -8.20 0.38 38.67
CA PRO A 130 -9.23 1.01 37.84
C PRO A 130 -9.47 2.49 38.14
N SER A 131 -9.36 2.87 39.42
CA SER A 131 -9.58 4.24 39.90
C SER A 131 -8.61 5.26 39.32
N GLU A 132 -7.48 4.83 38.76
CA GLU A 132 -6.45 5.70 38.18
C GLU A 132 -6.79 6.15 36.75
N MET A 133 -7.92 5.71 36.18
CA MET A 133 -8.28 6.02 34.78
C MET A 133 -8.23 7.52 34.49
N VAL A 134 -8.86 8.33 35.33
CA VAL A 134 -8.90 9.79 35.15
C VAL A 134 -7.50 10.40 35.27
N ASN A 135 -6.67 9.89 36.16
CA ASN A 135 -5.30 10.36 36.34
C ASN A 135 -4.44 10.07 35.10
N ILE A 136 -4.56 8.88 34.51
CA ILE A 136 -3.84 8.53 33.27
C ILE A 136 -4.29 9.39 32.08
N PHE A 137 -5.59 9.69 31.98
CA PHE A 137 -6.10 10.55 30.90
C PHE A 137 -5.74 12.03 31.04
N THR A 138 -5.46 12.49 32.26
CA THR A 138 -5.11 13.90 32.54
C THR A 138 -3.59 14.11 32.64
N ASP A 139 -2.82 13.04 32.82
CA ASP A 139 -1.36 13.10 32.84
C ASP A 139 -0.79 13.31 31.42
N MET A 140 -0.16 14.47 31.24
CA MET A 140 0.52 14.85 30.01
C MET A 140 1.63 13.86 29.64
N ILE A 141 2.36 13.32 30.63
CA ILE A 141 3.48 12.41 30.39
C ILE A 141 2.94 11.08 29.87
N ALA A 142 1.87 10.56 30.46
CA ALA A 142 1.23 9.33 30.01
C ALA A 142 0.77 9.42 28.56
N LEU A 143 0.07 10.50 28.20
CA LEU A 143 -0.37 10.75 26.82
C LEU A 143 0.82 10.92 25.87
N ALA A 144 1.85 11.68 26.27
CA ALA A 144 3.04 11.88 25.46
C ALA A 144 3.75 10.55 25.16
N VAL A 145 3.89 9.67 26.14
CA VAL A 145 4.51 8.34 25.94
C VAL A 145 3.67 7.50 24.98
N MET A 146 2.34 7.42 25.17
CA MET A 146 1.46 6.67 24.28
C MET A 146 1.58 7.14 22.83
N PHE A 147 1.45 8.45 22.58
CA PHE A 147 1.52 8.99 21.23
C PHE A 147 2.93 8.96 20.64
N SER A 148 3.98 9.04 21.47
CA SER A 148 5.36 8.91 21.02
C SER A 148 5.64 7.53 20.43
N ALA A 149 5.03 6.47 20.99
CA ALA A 149 5.20 5.11 20.48
C ALA A 149 4.58 4.95 19.08
N ALA A 150 3.44 5.59 18.83
CA ALA A 150 2.84 5.66 17.49
C ALA A 150 3.72 6.45 16.51
N ALA A 151 4.25 7.59 16.95
CA ALA A 151 5.17 8.40 16.15
C ALA A 151 6.47 7.63 15.83
N PHE A 152 6.97 6.85 16.78
CA PHE A 152 8.13 5.99 16.60
C PHE A 152 7.87 4.91 15.54
N GLY A 153 6.68 4.29 15.54
CA GLY A 153 6.28 3.36 14.46
C GLY A 153 6.33 4.02 13.08
N TYR A 154 5.89 5.28 12.97
CA TYR A 154 6.01 6.04 11.72
C TYR A 154 7.45 6.36 11.36
N LEU A 155 8.27 6.72 12.34
CA LEU A 155 9.69 6.98 12.15
C LEU A 155 10.40 5.75 11.58
N LEU A 156 10.08 4.55 12.07
CA LEU A 156 10.61 3.29 11.54
C LEU A 156 10.30 3.10 10.06
N LEU A 157 9.12 3.50 9.60
CA LEU A 157 8.74 3.40 8.19
C LEU A 157 9.57 4.34 7.29
N TYR A 158 10.08 5.45 7.82
CA TYR A 158 10.96 6.36 7.09
C TYR A 158 12.42 5.93 7.12
N ILE A 159 12.89 5.42 8.26
CA ILE A 159 14.27 4.97 8.45
C ILE A 159 14.51 3.62 7.73
N GLY A 160 13.50 2.75 7.69
CA GLY A 160 13.61 1.41 7.11
C GLY A 160 14.20 1.35 5.69
N PRO A 161 13.70 2.13 4.72
CA PRO A 161 14.27 2.18 3.36
C PRO A 161 15.73 2.61 3.34
N TRP A 162 16.10 3.62 4.14
CA TRP A 162 17.48 4.10 4.26
C TRP A 162 18.42 3.00 4.78
N VAL A 163 18.03 2.33 5.86
CA VAL A 163 18.81 1.22 6.43
C VAL A 163 18.91 0.06 5.42
N SER A 164 17.82 -0.27 4.74
CA SER A 164 17.83 -1.34 3.72
C SER A 164 18.78 -1.03 2.56
N ALA A 165 18.87 0.23 2.12
CA ALA A 165 19.77 0.64 1.06
C ALA A 165 21.24 0.46 1.44
N ILE A 166 21.60 0.84 2.67
CA ILE A 166 22.97 0.68 3.19
C ILE A 166 23.35 -0.81 3.23
N ILE A 167 22.47 -1.66 3.74
CA ILE A 167 22.72 -3.12 3.82
C ILE A 167 22.88 -3.72 2.42
N ILE A 168 22.00 -3.37 1.48
CA ILE A 168 22.08 -3.88 0.10
C ILE A 168 23.38 -3.43 -0.58
N GLN A 169 23.82 -2.18 -0.36
CA GLN A 169 25.09 -1.68 -0.89
C GLN A 169 26.28 -2.43 -0.31
N ALA A 170 26.31 -2.68 0.99
CA ALA A 170 27.37 -3.46 1.63
C ALA A 170 27.44 -4.89 1.06
N LEU A 171 26.29 -5.56 0.95
CA LEU A 171 26.21 -6.90 0.36
C LEU A 171 26.65 -6.91 -1.12
N ALA A 172 26.31 -5.88 -1.89
CA ALA A 172 26.73 -5.76 -3.28
C ALA A 172 28.26 -5.62 -3.41
N GLN A 173 28.90 -4.86 -2.52
CA GLN A 173 30.36 -4.71 -2.48
C GLN A 173 31.05 -6.04 -2.15
N ASP A 174 30.53 -6.80 -1.17
CA ASP A 174 31.07 -8.12 -0.83
C ASP A 174 30.96 -9.10 -2.01
N LYS A 175 29.83 -9.09 -2.72
CA LYS A 175 29.65 -9.91 -3.93
C LYS A 175 30.61 -9.52 -5.04
N LEU A 176 30.84 -8.22 -5.25
CA LEU A 176 31.79 -7.74 -6.25
C LEU A 176 33.23 -8.18 -5.91
N LYS A 177 33.60 -8.12 -4.62
CA LYS A 177 34.89 -8.60 -4.14
C LYS A 177 35.07 -10.11 -4.35
N GLN A 178 34.05 -10.91 -4.04
CA GLN A 178 34.07 -12.37 -4.28
C GLN A 178 34.27 -12.70 -5.77
N ILE A 179 33.54 -12.02 -6.66
CA ILE A 179 33.66 -12.23 -8.11
C ILE A 179 35.06 -11.83 -8.60
N ASN A 180 35.58 -10.69 -8.14
CA ASN A 180 36.93 -10.24 -8.54
C ASN A 180 38.02 -11.20 -8.05
N GLN A 181 37.90 -11.74 -6.84
CA GLN A 181 38.81 -12.77 -6.33
C GLN A 181 38.75 -14.06 -7.15
N GLN A 182 37.56 -14.50 -7.55
CA GLN A 182 37.41 -15.65 -8.44
C GLN A 182 38.07 -15.39 -9.79
N LYS A 183 37.84 -14.23 -10.40
CA LYS A 183 38.49 -13.84 -11.66
C LYS A 183 40.01 -13.84 -11.54
N GLN A 184 40.56 -13.26 -10.48
CA GLN A 184 42.01 -13.25 -10.24
C GLN A 184 42.58 -14.66 -10.09
N GLY A 185 41.91 -15.54 -9.34
CA GLY A 185 42.33 -16.93 -9.19
C GLY A 185 42.25 -17.75 -10.48
N LEU A 186 41.35 -17.41 -11.41
CA LEU A 186 41.34 -18.00 -12.75
C LEU A 186 42.51 -17.48 -13.60
N VAL A 187 42.78 -16.18 -13.59
CA VAL A 187 43.91 -15.59 -14.32
C VAL A 187 45.25 -16.17 -13.86
N GLU A 188 45.41 -16.36 -12.55
CA GLU A 188 46.63 -16.96 -11.98
C GLU A 188 46.84 -18.41 -12.41
N LYS A 189 45.77 -19.20 -12.52
CA LYS A 189 45.83 -20.62 -12.89
C LYS A 189 45.96 -20.87 -14.39
N TRP A 190 45.35 -20.02 -15.21
CA TRP A 190 45.20 -20.27 -16.64
C TRP A 190 45.90 -19.24 -17.53
N GLY A 191 46.60 -18.26 -16.94
CA GLY A 191 47.27 -17.20 -17.67
C GLY A 191 46.30 -16.15 -18.24
N ASN A 192 46.86 -15.08 -18.80
CA ASN A 192 46.07 -13.94 -19.31
C ASN A 192 45.18 -14.28 -20.53
N ASP A 193 45.36 -15.42 -21.18
CA ASP A 193 44.59 -15.81 -22.37
C ASP A 193 43.09 -16.05 -22.08
N VAL A 194 42.70 -16.27 -20.82
CA VAL A 194 41.29 -16.49 -20.44
C VAL A 194 40.52 -15.18 -20.21
N LEU A 195 41.21 -14.03 -20.23
CA LEU A 195 40.57 -12.70 -20.10
C LEU A 195 39.90 -12.21 -21.39
N GLY A 196 39.91 -13.01 -22.46
CA GLY A 196 39.33 -12.78 -23.79
C GLY A 196 38.51 -11.50 -23.93
N ASP A 197 39.15 -10.48 -24.52
CA ASP A 197 38.64 -9.20 -25.02
C ASP A 197 37.27 -8.75 -24.45
N LEU A 198 37.35 -7.90 -23.43
CA LEU A 198 36.31 -6.95 -23.03
C LEU A 198 36.71 -5.54 -23.43
#